data_AF-A0A7C8DTG7-F1
#
_entry.id   AF-A0A7C8DTG7-F1
#
_cell.length_a   1.000
_cell.length_b   1.000
_cell.length_c   1.000
_cell.angle_alpha   90.00
_cell.angle_beta   90.00
_cell.angle_gamma   90.00
#
_symmetry.space_group_name_H-M   'P 1'
#
loop_
_entity.id
_entity.type
_entity.pdbx_description
1 polymer ?
#
loop_
_entity_poly.entity_id
_entity_poly.type
_entity_poly.pdbx_seq_one_letter_code
_entity_poly.pdbx_strand_id
1 'polypeptide(L)'
;MAVLGFLMAFDKEFPATSVPFHERMGLHSLTQGKGFVMRKFVLAAVVLVLMAGGAQAVTLNVVGGQLHGAFGVDVGGTLYDVAFLDGTCIALFNGCDAVSDFTFQSSALAASASQALLDQVFFDGVLGNFDSLPSLSNGCEGLSECYFFTPYAFVPSSVVLVRIAVNSQSGSDSILSGSTGSSNDFTAFALSTYAIWTPIPEPSAALLLALGLTGISRAGRRRNRS
;
A
#
# COMPACT_ATOMS: atom_id res chain seq x y z
N MET A 1 -18.52 47.46 -21.28
CA MET A 1 -19.98 47.66 -21.27
C MET A 1 -20.45 47.53 -19.83
N ALA A 2 -21.04 48.61 -19.32
CA ALA A 2 -21.65 48.69 -18.00
C ALA A 2 -23.07 48.09 -17.99
N VAL A 3 -23.75 48.25 -16.84
CA VAL A 3 -25.20 48.09 -16.52
C VAL A 3 -25.48 46.81 -15.72
N LEU A 4 -25.58 46.90 -14.38
CA LEU A 4 -26.81 47.10 -13.56
C LEU A 4 -27.83 45.95 -13.78
N GLY A 5 -28.34 45.21 -12.81
CA GLY A 5 -28.75 45.55 -11.44
C GLY A 5 -30.28 45.72 -11.41
N PHE A 6 -31.05 44.84 -10.75
CA PHE A 6 -32.32 45.21 -10.11
C PHE A 6 -32.88 44.13 -9.16
N LEU A 7 -33.21 44.59 -7.94
CA LEU A 7 -34.08 43.95 -6.94
C LEU A 7 -35.51 43.73 -7.49
N MET A 8 -36.30 42.85 -6.88
CA MET A 8 -37.49 43.25 -6.11
C MET A 8 -38.24 42.04 -5.54
N ALA A 9 -38.52 42.14 -4.25
CA ALA A 9 -39.44 41.33 -3.48
C ALA A 9 -40.90 41.57 -3.91
N PHE A 10 -41.79 40.62 -3.61
CA PHE A 10 -43.20 40.92 -3.36
C PHE A 10 -43.81 39.95 -2.37
N ASP A 11 -44.23 40.52 -1.24
CA ASP A 11 -45.22 40.03 -0.27
C ASP A 11 -46.54 39.67 -0.94
N LYS A 12 -47.24 38.66 -0.38
CA LYS A 12 -48.71 38.69 -0.23
C LYS A 12 -49.17 37.91 1.02
N GLU A 13 -49.78 38.66 1.93
CA GLU A 13 -50.54 38.22 3.10
C GLU A 13 -51.99 37.78 2.77
N PHE A 14 -52.61 37.16 3.80
CA PHE A 14 -54.04 37.05 4.18
C PHE A 14 -54.91 35.91 3.63
N PRO A 15 -56.02 35.51 4.31
CA PRO A 15 -56.35 35.54 5.75
C PRO A 15 -57.00 34.23 6.30
N ALA A 16 -57.33 34.30 7.59
CA ALA A 16 -57.88 33.29 8.52
C ALA A 16 -59.29 32.74 8.24
N THR A 17 -59.57 31.57 8.83
CA THR A 17 -60.90 31.15 9.30
C THR A 17 -60.85 30.35 10.60
N SER A 18 -61.81 30.66 11.47
CA SER A 18 -62.23 30.11 12.78
C SER A 18 -62.70 28.64 12.69
N VAL A 19 -62.93 27.83 13.74
CA VAL A 19 -63.53 27.97 15.09
C VAL A 19 -63.22 26.67 15.90
N PRO A 20 -63.54 26.57 17.22
CA PRO A 20 -63.03 25.55 18.16
C PRO A 20 -63.97 24.34 18.35
N PHE A 21 -63.44 23.22 18.87
CA PHE A 21 -64.27 22.19 19.52
C PHE A 21 -63.48 21.32 20.54
N HIS A 22 -64.25 20.90 21.54
CA HIS A 22 -63.94 20.23 22.80
C HIS A 22 -63.28 18.83 22.71
N GLU A 23 -62.43 18.55 23.71
CA GLU A 23 -62.48 17.36 24.59
C GLU A 23 -62.31 15.94 23.99
N ARG A 24 -61.21 15.25 24.34
CA ARG A 24 -61.24 14.00 25.13
C ARG A 24 -59.85 13.44 25.46
N MET A 25 -59.69 13.22 26.76
CA MET A 25 -58.94 12.16 27.45
C MET A 25 -58.57 10.93 26.61
N GLY A 26 -57.31 10.51 26.70
CA GLY A 26 -56.82 9.24 26.15
C GLY A 26 -55.34 9.01 26.44
N LEU A 27 -55.00 8.80 27.71
CA LEU A 27 -53.66 8.43 28.16
C LEU A 27 -53.36 6.97 27.74
N HIS A 28 -52.87 6.77 26.52
CA HIS A 28 -52.32 5.49 26.09
C HIS A 28 -50.83 5.41 26.43
N SER A 29 -50.55 4.56 27.43
CA SER A 29 -49.24 4.02 27.76
C SER A 29 -48.57 3.44 26.51
N LEU A 30 -47.55 4.12 25.99
CA LEU A 30 -46.61 3.54 25.03
C LEU A 30 -45.50 2.84 25.82
N THR A 31 -45.66 1.53 25.94
CA THR A 31 -44.61 0.62 26.36
C THR A 31 -43.39 0.78 25.45
N GLN A 32 -42.29 0.99 26.12
CA GLN A 32 -40.96 1.29 25.63
C GLN A 32 -40.40 0.10 24.83
N GLY A 33 -40.54 0.13 23.50
CA GLY A 33 -39.86 -0.77 22.56
C GLY A 33 -38.38 -0.43 22.37
N LYS A 34 -37.60 -0.31 23.45
CA LYS A 34 -36.14 -0.09 23.40
C LYS A 34 -35.42 -1.44 23.28
N GLY A 35 -35.33 -2.00 22.07
CA GLY A 35 -34.56 -3.23 21.89
C GLY A 35 -34.07 -3.53 20.47
N PHE A 36 -34.74 -3.02 19.44
CA PHE A 36 -34.48 -3.47 18.07
C PHE A 36 -33.53 -2.58 17.26
N VAL A 37 -33.34 -1.32 17.68
CA VAL A 37 -32.57 -0.33 16.89
C VAL A 37 -31.06 -0.51 17.05
N MET A 38 -30.59 -1.03 18.19
CA MET A 38 -29.15 -1.10 18.52
C MET A 38 -28.38 -2.22 17.78
N ARG A 39 -29.08 -3.26 17.30
CA ARG A 39 -28.46 -4.41 16.61
C ARG A 39 -28.01 -4.08 15.18
N LYS A 40 -28.67 -3.13 14.51
CA LYS A 40 -28.33 -2.71 13.14
C LYS A 40 -27.08 -1.83 13.08
N PHE A 41 -26.85 -1.00 14.11
CA PHE A 41 -25.66 -0.13 14.17
C PHE A 41 -24.36 -0.89 14.43
N VAL A 42 -24.39 -1.98 15.21
CA VAL A 42 -23.20 -2.80 15.50
C VAL A 42 -22.71 -3.56 14.27
N LEU A 43 -23.63 -4.13 13.47
CA LEU A 43 -23.27 -4.81 12.22
C LEU A 43 -22.68 -3.85 11.17
N ALA A 44 -23.22 -2.63 11.07
CA ALA A 44 -22.70 -1.62 10.16
C ALA A 44 -21.28 -1.15 10.54
N ALA A 45 -20.98 -1.01 11.83
CA ALA A 45 -19.64 -0.63 12.30
C ALA A 45 -18.59 -1.73 12.07
N VAL A 46 -18.95 -3.01 12.21
CA VAL A 46 -18.02 -4.13 11.94
C VAL A 46 -17.71 -4.24 10.44
N VAL A 47 -18.70 -4.06 9.56
CA VAL A 47 -18.49 -4.05 8.10
C VAL A 47 -17.63 -2.86 7.66
N LEU A 48 -17.80 -1.68 8.29
CA LEU A 48 -17.02 -0.48 7.94
C LEU A 48 -15.54 -0.60 8.34
N VAL A 49 -15.21 -1.29 9.44
CA VAL A 49 -13.83 -1.51 9.89
C VAL A 49 -13.11 -2.57 9.04
N LEU A 50 -13.82 -3.57 8.51
CA LEU A 50 -13.24 -4.61 7.64
C LEU A 50 -12.81 -4.09 6.25
N MET A 51 -13.29 -2.92 5.85
CA MET A 51 -12.93 -2.28 4.57
C MET A 51 -11.79 -1.26 4.70
N ALA A 52 -11.29 -1.02 5.92
CA ALA A 52 -10.12 -0.16 6.15
C ALA A 52 -8.83 -0.96 5.87
N GLY A 53 -8.67 -1.43 4.63
CA GLY A 53 -7.34 -1.69 4.10
C GLY A 53 -6.62 -0.35 4.07
N GLY A 54 -5.72 -0.11 5.02
CA GLY A 54 -4.93 1.11 5.03
C GLY A 54 -4.16 1.18 3.71
N ALA A 55 -4.45 2.16 2.87
CA ALA A 55 -3.60 2.48 1.74
C ALA A 55 -2.23 2.87 2.31
N GLN A 56 -1.28 1.93 2.31
CA GLN A 56 0.10 2.24 2.65
C GLN A 56 0.75 2.77 1.37
N ALA A 57 1.06 4.06 1.38
CA ALA A 57 1.86 4.65 0.33
C ALA A 57 3.31 4.18 0.50
N VAL A 58 3.94 3.81 -0.62
CA VAL A 58 5.37 3.50 -0.66
C VAL A 58 6.16 4.70 -0.14
N THR A 59 7.09 4.44 0.77
CA THR A 59 7.98 5.46 1.32
C THR A 59 9.38 5.27 0.75
N LEU A 60 9.84 6.22 -0.07
CA LEU A 60 11.18 6.14 -0.67
C LEU A 60 12.27 6.34 0.40
N ASN A 61 13.31 5.50 0.34
CA ASN A 61 14.50 5.62 1.17
C ASN A 61 15.56 6.45 0.43
N VAL A 62 15.57 7.76 0.66
CA VAL A 62 16.49 8.69 -0.01
C VAL A 62 17.55 9.19 0.98
N VAL A 63 18.82 8.97 0.69
CA VAL A 63 19.96 9.41 1.51
C VAL A 63 20.88 10.26 0.64
N GLY A 64 21.13 11.50 1.05
CA GLY A 64 22.01 12.41 0.29
C GLY A 64 21.54 12.72 -1.13
N GLY A 65 20.24 12.56 -1.43
CA GLY A 65 19.67 12.74 -2.77
C GLY A 65 19.71 11.49 -3.65
N GLN A 66 20.25 10.37 -3.15
CA GLN A 66 20.27 9.09 -3.84
C GLN A 66 19.20 8.15 -3.30
N LEU A 67 18.50 7.43 -4.18
CA LEU A 67 17.49 6.43 -3.84
C LEU A 67 18.17 5.11 -3.48
N HIS A 68 18.11 4.72 -2.21
CA HIS A 68 18.67 3.45 -1.71
C HIS A 68 17.64 2.32 -1.66
N GLY A 69 16.39 2.58 -2.04
CA GLY A 69 15.29 1.62 -1.99
C GLY A 69 13.98 2.25 -1.54
N ALA A 70 13.06 1.44 -1.04
CA ALA A 70 11.75 1.90 -0.59
C ALA A 70 11.14 0.96 0.46
N PHE A 71 10.24 1.51 1.28
CA PHE A 71 9.49 0.78 2.30
C PHE A 71 8.03 0.62 1.88
N GLY A 72 7.43 -0.52 2.23
CA GLY A 72 6.00 -0.78 1.99
C GLY A 72 5.61 -0.92 0.53
N VAL A 73 6.52 -1.44 -0.32
CA VAL A 73 6.23 -1.75 -1.74
C VAL A 73 5.26 -2.91 -1.84
N ASP A 74 4.14 -2.72 -2.52
CA ASP A 74 3.13 -3.77 -2.70
C ASP A 74 3.48 -4.69 -3.88
N VAL A 75 3.70 -5.97 -3.59
CA VAL A 75 3.91 -7.02 -4.60
C VAL A 75 2.78 -8.04 -4.48
N GLY A 76 1.72 -7.83 -5.26
CA GLY A 76 0.59 -8.77 -5.34
C GLY A 76 -0.23 -8.89 -4.04
N GLY A 77 -0.33 -7.81 -3.27
CA GLY A 77 -1.06 -7.73 -2.00
C GLY A 77 -0.21 -8.02 -0.77
N THR A 78 1.09 -8.30 -0.92
CA THR A 78 2.04 -8.45 0.18
C THR A 78 3.03 -7.30 0.16
N LEU A 79 3.24 -6.65 1.32
CA LEU A 79 4.14 -5.52 1.43
C LEU A 79 5.59 -5.98 1.68
N TYR A 80 6.53 -5.33 1.01
CA TYR A 80 7.96 -5.58 1.14
C TYR A 80 8.72 -4.27 1.32
N ASP A 81 9.79 -4.34 2.09
CA ASP A 81 10.86 -3.35 2.03
C ASP A 81 11.88 -3.80 0.98
N VAL A 82 12.40 -2.86 0.20
CA VAL A 82 13.44 -3.12 -0.79
C VAL A 82 14.64 -2.21 -0.55
N ALA A 83 15.83 -2.79 -0.63
CA ALA A 83 17.10 -2.06 -0.60
C ALA A 83 17.90 -2.34 -1.87
N PHE A 84 18.54 -1.31 -2.41
CA PHE A 84 19.46 -1.41 -3.54
C PHE A 84 20.88 -1.52 -3.02
N LEU A 85 21.51 -2.67 -3.25
CA LEU A 85 22.82 -2.99 -2.68
C LEU A 85 23.71 -3.67 -3.73
N ASP A 86 24.96 -3.21 -3.76
CA ASP A 86 26.01 -3.78 -4.59
C ASP A 86 26.79 -4.85 -3.81
N GLY A 87 27.42 -5.75 -4.55
CA GLY A 87 28.19 -6.85 -4.01
C GLY A 87 28.02 -8.12 -4.85
N THR A 88 28.43 -9.25 -4.29
CA THR A 88 28.22 -10.56 -4.91
C THR A 88 26.92 -11.19 -4.43
N CYS A 89 26.32 -12.06 -5.24
CA CYS A 89 25.13 -12.80 -4.80
C CYS A 89 25.44 -13.62 -3.53
N ILE A 90 26.60 -14.27 -3.49
CA ILE A 90 27.05 -15.09 -2.35
C ILE A 90 27.08 -14.26 -1.06
N ALA A 91 27.55 -13.01 -1.12
CA ALA A 91 27.62 -12.13 0.05
C ALA A 91 26.23 -11.60 0.48
N LEU A 92 25.35 -11.34 -0.49
CA LEU A 92 24.07 -10.67 -0.24
C LEU A 92 22.90 -11.63 0.06
N PHE A 93 22.99 -12.88 -0.42
CA PHE A 93 21.91 -13.87 -0.35
C PHE A 93 22.39 -15.19 0.28
N ASN A 94 22.94 -15.12 1.50
CA ASN A 94 23.27 -16.30 2.34
C ASN A 94 24.09 -17.42 1.66
N GLY A 95 24.99 -17.09 0.74
CA GLY A 95 25.77 -18.07 -0.01
C GLY A 95 25.29 -18.31 -1.43
N CYS A 96 24.05 -17.93 -1.76
CA CYS A 96 23.47 -17.99 -3.09
C CYS A 96 23.62 -19.39 -3.71
N ASP A 97 23.28 -20.40 -2.93
CA ASP A 97 23.46 -21.83 -3.23
C ASP A 97 22.14 -22.62 -3.25
N ALA A 98 21.04 -21.99 -2.85
CA ALA A 98 19.72 -22.58 -2.86
C ALA A 98 18.63 -21.57 -3.28
N VAL A 99 17.54 -22.09 -3.84
CA VAL A 99 16.36 -21.27 -4.17
C VAL A 99 15.74 -20.64 -2.90
N SER A 100 15.93 -21.26 -1.74
CA SER A 100 15.48 -20.75 -0.44
C SER A 100 16.18 -19.47 0.00
N ASP A 101 17.31 -19.11 -0.63
CA ASP A 101 18.04 -17.88 -0.32
C ASP A 101 17.33 -16.64 -0.85
N PHE A 102 16.37 -16.82 -1.75
CA PHE A 102 15.66 -15.73 -2.42
C PHE A 102 14.24 -15.58 -1.88
N THR A 103 13.83 -14.32 -1.71
CA THR A 103 12.47 -13.94 -1.26
C THR A 103 11.41 -14.42 -2.25
N PHE A 104 11.67 -14.30 -3.55
CA PHE A 104 10.77 -14.78 -4.59
C PHE A 104 11.32 -16.05 -5.21
N GLN A 105 10.57 -17.14 -5.20
CA GLN A 105 11.06 -18.47 -5.62
C GLN A 105 10.52 -18.91 -6.99
N SER A 106 10.05 -17.95 -7.79
CA SER A 106 9.60 -18.20 -9.17
C SER A 106 9.79 -16.97 -10.04
N SER A 107 9.94 -17.21 -11.35
CA SER A 107 10.07 -16.12 -12.33
C SER A 107 8.85 -15.20 -12.33
N ALA A 108 7.65 -15.72 -12.05
CA ALA A 108 6.44 -14.90 -12.06
C ALA A 108 6.41 -13.93 -10.87
N LEU A 109 6.73 -14.42 -9.67
CA LEU A 109 6.76 -13.59 -8.46
C LEU A 109 7.86 -12.52 -8.54
N ALA A 110 9.05 -12.90 -9.00
CA ALA A 110 10.13 -11.93 -9.20
C ALA A 110 9.82 -10.92 -10.30
N ALA A 111 9.07 -11.29 -11.34
CA ALA A 111 8.62 -10.34 -12.35
C ALA A 111 7.61 -9.35 -11.78
N SER A 112 6.66 -9.79 -10.94
CA SER A 112 5.75 -8.90 -10.23
C SER A 112 6.49 -7.93 -9.31
N ALA A 113 7.54 -8.39 -8.63
CA ALA A 113 8.38 -7.53 -7.79
C ALA A 113 9.16 -6.50 -8.61
N SER A 114 9.77 -6.92 -9.73
CA SER A 114 10.43 -6.00 -10.66
C SER A 114 9.45 -4.97 -11.25
N GLN A 115 8.20 -5.37 -11.56
CA GLN A 115 7.17 -4.42 -12.01
C GLN A 115 6.80 -3.43 -10.92
N ALA A 116 6.68 -3.88 -9.67
CA ALA A 116 6.37 -2.99 -8.55
C ALA A 116 7.45 -1.90 -8.35
N LEU A 117 8.72 -2.18 -8.68
CA LEU A 117 9.76 -1.15 -8.67
C LEU A 117 9.47 -0.04 -9.69
N LEU A 118 9.16 -0.42 -10.94
CA LEU A 118 8.83 0.54 -11.99
C LEU A 118 7.56 1.34 -11.65
N ASP A 119 6.54 0.66 -11.11
CA ASP A 119 5.22 1.28 -10.88
C ASP A 119 5.16 2.15 -9.62
N GLN A 120 5.96 1.84 -8.59
CA GLN A 120 5.80 2.41 -7.25
C GLN A 120 7.07 3.04 -6.66
N VAL A 121 8.25 2.76 -7.21
CA VAL A 121 9.53 3.20 -6.64
C VAL A 121 10.25 4.18 -7.57
N PHE A 122 10.31 3.87 -8.86
CA PHE A 122 10.91 4.73 -9.88
C PHE A 122 9.84 5.69 -10.43
N PHE A 123 9.62 6.78 -9.70
CA PHE A 123 8.77 7.86 -10.16
C PHE A 123 9.43 9.21 -9.87
N ASP A 124 9.16 10.18 -10.72
CA ASP A 124 9.62 11.55 -10.50
C ASP A 124 8.74 12.25 -9.47
N GLY A 125 9.39 12.90 -8.51
CA GLY A 125 8.68 13.59 -7.44
C GLY A 125 9.54 14.59 -6.68
N VAL A 126 8.98 15.09 -5.58
CA VAL A 126 9.64 16.11 -4.75
C VAL A 126 10.92 15.62 -4.08
N LEU A 127 11.10 14.30 -3.96
CA LEU A 127 12.28 13.69 -3.35
C LEU A 127 13.42 13.46 -4.35
N GLY A 128 13.14 13.50 -5.65
CA GLY A 128 14.10 13.22 -6.72
C GLY A 128 13.40 12.80 -8.00
N ASN A 129 14.12 12.92 -9.12
CA ASN A 129 13.64 12.49 -10.43
C ASN A 129 14.17 11.08 -10.72
N PHE A 130 13.70 10.08 -9.98
CA PHE A 130 14.29 8.74 -10.04
C PHE A 130 13.91 7.95 -11.29
N ASP A 131 12.82 8.31 -11.96
CA ASP A 131 12.40 7.74 -13.25
C ASP A 131 13.23 8.38 -14.38
N SER A 132 13.17 9.71 -14.49
CA SER A 132 13.91 10.43 -15.53
C SER A 132 15.44 10.43 -15.36
N LEU A 133 15.96 10.15 -14.16
CA LEU A 133 17.40 10.07 -13.87
C LEU A 133 17.72 8.81 -13.06
N PRO A 134 17.84 7.63 -13.71
CA PRO A 134 18.17 6.36 -13.04
C PRO A 134 19.49 6.42 -12.27
N SER A 135 20.43 7.27 -12.70
CA SER A 135 21.70 7.54 -12.01
C SER A 135 21.57 8.15 -10.60
N LEU A 136 20.36 8.53 -10.19
CA LEU A 136 20.06 8.93 -8.82
C LEU A 136 19.72 7.75 -7.92
N SER A 137 19.79 6.50 -8.39
CA SER A 137 19.62 5.30 -7.58
C SER A 137 20.97 4.74 -7.12
N ASN A 138 21.01 4.17 -5.92
CA ASN A 138 22.20 3.52 -5.40
C ASN A 138 22.59 2.32 -6.26
N GLY A 139 23.88 2.19 -6.57
CA GLY A 139 24.41 1.18 -7.50
C GLY A 139 24.26 1.52 -8.99
N CYS A 140 23.72 2.71 -9.30
CA CYS A 140 23.54 3.20 -10.66
C CYS A 140 24.32 4.50 -10.83
N GLU A 141 25.57 4.45 -11.30
CA GLU A 141 26.44 5.63 -11.38
C GLU A 141 26.55 6.16 -12.82
N GLY A 142 26.08 7.40 -13.04
CA GLY A 142 26.46 8.22 -14.19
C GLY A 142 25.87 7.82 -15.55
N LEU A 143 24.79 7.03 -15.59
CA LEU A 143 24.29 6.43 -16.81
C LEU A 143 22.77 6.65 -17.03
N SER A 144 22.34 6.48 -18.29
CA SER A 144 20.97 6.71 -18.76
C SER A 144 20.04 5.51 -18.57
N GLU A 145 20.54 4.41 -18.03
CA GLU A 145 19.76 3.21 -17.70
C GLU A 145 20.34 2.55 -16.45
N CYS A 146 19.50 1.83 -15.71
CA CYS A 146 19.98 0.97 -14.64
C CYS A 146 19.17 -0.33 -14.56
N TYR A 147 19.85 -1.39 -14.16
CA TYR A 147 19.33 -2.75 -14.09
C TYR A 147 19.25 -3.19 -12.63
N PHE A 148 18.03 -3.39 -12.14
CA PHE A 148 17.77 -3.82 -10.76
C PHE A 148 17.41 -5.31 -10.75
N PHE A 149 18.31 -6.12 -10.21
CA PHE A 149 18.23 -7.57 -10.28
C PHE A 149 17.42 -8.12 -9.11
N THR A 150 16.36 -8.87 -9.41
CA THR A 150 15.55 -9.64 -8.46
C THR A 150 15.80 -11.13 -8.70
N PRO A 151 16.68 -11.78 -7.91
CA PRO A 151 16.93 -13.22 -8.00
C PRO A 151 15.70 -14.06 -7.67
N TYR A 152 15.55 -15.21 -8.35
CA TYR A 152 14.47 -16.13 -8.05
C TYR A 152 14.78 -17.62 -8.13
N ALA A 153 15.88 -17.98 -8.77
CA ALA A 153 16.29 -19.37 -8.85
C ALA A 153 17.80 -19.48 -8.98
N PHE A 154 18.32 -20.64 -8.59
CA PHE A 154 19.71 -21.00 -8.69
C PHE A 154 19.83 -22.26 -9.55
N VAL A 155 20.77 -22.25 -10.49
CA VAL A 155 21.11 -23.40 -11.32
C VAL A 155 22.47 -23.92 -10.88
N PRO A 156 22.62 -25.24 -10.61
CA PRO A 156 23.92 -25.85 -10.34
C PRO A 156 24.90 -25.51 -11.46
N SER A 157 26.06 -24.95 -11.12
CA SER A 157 27.04 -24.20 -11.97
C SER A 157 27.23 -22.73 -11.59
N SER A 158 26.74 -22.32 -10.41
CA SER A 158 26.94 -20.96 -9.88
C SER A 158 26.18 -19.88 -10.66
N VAL A 159 25.10 -20.25 -11.35
CA VAL A 159 24.28 -19.33 -12.14
C VAL A 159 22.99 -18.99 -11.40
N VAL A 160 22.69 -17.71 -11.30
CA VAL A 160 21.49 -17.16 -10.65
C VAL A 160 20.56 -16.65 -11.73
N LEU A 161 19.31 -17.12 -11.73
CA LEU A 161 18.27 -16.62 -12.62
C LEU A 161 17.57 -15.43 -11.96
N VAL A 162 17.36 -14.38 -12.75
CA VAL A 162 16.89 -13.08 -12.27
C VAL A 162 15.78 -12.52 -13.16
N ARG A 163 14.91 -11.73 -12.55
CA ARG A 163 14.06 -10.75 -13.25
C ARG A 163 14.64 -9.38 -13.03
N ILE A 164 14.73 -8.59 -14.09
CA ILE A 164 15.46 -7.33 -14.07
C ILE A 164 14.47 -6.22 -14.37
N ALA A 165 14.31 -5.28 -13.44
CA ALA A 165 13.66 -4.01 -13.73
C ALA A 165 14.68 -3.09 -14.39
N VAL A 166 14.37 -2.59 -15.59
CA VAL A 166 15.20 -1.64 -16.32
C VAL A 166 14.52 -0.29 -16.23
N ASN A 167 15.15 0.63 -15.52
CA ASN A 167 14.75 2.03 -15.46
C ASN A 167 15.62 2.83 -16.44
N SER A 168 15.01 3.55 -17.37
CA SER A 168 15.72 4.21 -18.48
C SER A 168 15.29 5.66 -18.67
N GLN A 169 16.27 6.57 -18.65
CA GLN A 169 16.08 8.01 -18.86
C GLN A 169 15.50 8.35 -20.25
N SER A 170 15.94 7.64 -21.30
CA SER A 170 15.61 7.96 -22.69
C SER A 170 14.85 6.84 -23.41
N GLY A 171 14.65 5.72 -22.73
CA GLY A 171 13.95 4.55 -23.23
C GLY A 171 12.57 4.40 -22.60
N SER A 172 11.91 3.28 -22.90
CA SER A 172 10.79 2.82 -22.08
C SER A 172 11.32 1.86 -21.03
N ASP A 173 10.86 2.04 -19.81
CA ASP A 173 11.06 1.08 -18.75
C ASP A 173 10.55 -0.29 -19.15
N SER A 174 11.26 -1.32 -18.70
CA SER A 174 10.94 -2.69 -19.11
C SER A 174 11.37 -3.71 -18.07
N ILE A 175 10.80 -4.90 -18.18
CA ILE A 175 11.23 -6.06 -17.39
C ILE A 175 11.87 -7.07 -18.32
N LEU A 176 13.11 -7.44 -18.00
CA LEU A 176 13.87 -8.45 -18.72
C LEU A 176 13.97 -9.73 -17.90
N SER A 177 14.26 -10.82 -18.61
CA SER A 177 14.75 -12.06 -18.00
C SER A 177 16.24 -12.16 -18.24
N GLY A 178 16.98 -12.61 -17.23
CA GLY A 178 18.43 -12.73 -17.35
C GLY A 178 19.01 -13.73 -16.37
N SER A 179 20.33 -13.79 -16.37
CA SER A 179 21.10 -14.57 -15.42
C SER A 179 22.41 -13.87 -15.10
N THR A 180 22.92 -14.08 -13.89
CA THR A 180 24.25 -13.62 -13.47
C THR A 180 25.00 -14.74 -12.77
N GLY A 181 26.33 -14.65 -12.71
CA GLY A 181 27.15 -15.53 -11.90
C GLY A 181 27.02 -15.16 -10.42
N SER A 182 26.93 -16.14 -9.54
CA SER A 182 26.82 -15.92 -8.08
C SER A 182 28.02 -15.18 -7.50
N SER A 183 29.20 -15.30 -8.14
CA SER A 183 30.44 -14.60 -7.78
C SER A 183 30.62 -13.25 -8.48
N ASN A 184 29.71 -12.82 -9.35
CA ASN A 184 29.81 -11.51 -10.00
C ASN A 184 29.58 -10.41 -8.96
N ASP A 185 30.51 -9.46 -8.87
CA ASP A 185 30.46 -8.36 -7.91
C ASP A 185 29.95 -7.08 -8.56
N PHE A 186 28.75 -6.65 -8.14
CA PHE A 186 28.06 -5.47 -8.67
C PHE A 186 28.71 -4.14 -8.26
N THR A 187 29.62 -4.12 -7.29
CA THR A 187 30.41 -2.91 -6.99
C THR A 187 31.31 -2.48 -8.14
N ALA A 188 31.64 -3.40 -9.06
CA ALA A 188 32.43 -3.12 -10.26
C ALA A 188 31.56 -2.73 -11.48
N PHE A 189 30.23 -2.75 -11.35
CA PHE A 189 29.30 -2.52 -12.46
C PHE A 189 28.40 -1.31 -12.16
N ALA A 190 28.72 -0.17 -12.76
CA ALA A 190 27.99 1.09 -12.58
C ALA A 190 26.52 1.09 -13.08
N LEU A 191 26.06 -0.01 -13.69
CA LEU A 191 24.72 -0.15 -14.28
C LEU A 191 23.83 -1.15 -13.56
N SER A 192 24.35 -1.89 -12.58
CA SER A 192 23.67 -3.08 -12.07
C SER A 192 23.76 -3.15 -10.57
N THR A 193 22.61 -3.30 -9.93
CA THR A 193 22.51 -3.44 -8.49
C THR A 193 21.48 -4.53 -8.14
N TYR A 194 21.59 -5.12 -6.95
CA TYR A 194 20.59 -6.07 -6.47
C TYR A 194 19.46 -5.34 -5.77
N ALA A 195 18.23 -5.73 -6.07
CA ALA A 195 17.06 -5.40 -5.26
C ALA A 195 16.87 -6.49 -4.19
N ILE A 196 17.20 -6.15 -2.94
CA ILE A 196 17.06 -7.05 -1.79
C ILE A 196 15.71 -6.80 -1.13
N TRP A 197 14.85 -7.81 -1.16
CA TRP A 197 13.46 -7.72 -0.71
C TRP A 197 13.26 -8.38 0.65
N THR A 198 12.68 -7.65 1.59
CA THR A 198 12.34 -8.13 2.94
C THR A 198 10.83 -8.05 3.13
N PRO A 199 10.12 -9.17 3.38
CA PRO A 199 8.68 -9.12 3.62
C PRO A 199 8.39 -8.36 4.92
N ILE A 200 7.43 -7.44 4.86
CA ILE A 200 6.93 -6.76 6.06
C ILE A 200 5.91 -7.68 6.71
N PRO A 201 6.13 -8.13 7.96
CA PRO A 201 5.15 -8.94 8.65
C PRO A 201 3.85 -8.14 8.81
N GLU A 202 2.71 -8.74 8.43
CA GLU A 202 1.39 -8.22 8.73
C GLU A 202 1.36 -7.77 10.21
N PRO A 203 1.14 -6.48 10.50
CA PRO A 203 1.10 -6.04 11.87
C PRO A 203 0.02 -6.81 12.60
N SER A 204 0.24 -7.09 13.88
CA SER A 204 -0.67 -7.82 14.76
C SER A 204 -2.05 -7.16 14.93
N ALA A 205 -2.45 -6.22 14.08
CA ALA A 205 -3.78 -5.66 13.96
C ALA A 205 -4.86 -6.75 13.86
N ALA A 206 -4.63 -7.84 13.12
CA ALA A 206 -5.55 -8.99 13.11
C ALA A 206 -5.68 -9.64 14.50
N LEU A 207 -4.56 -9.81 15.21
CA LEU A 207 -4.56 -10.32 16.58
C LEU A 207 -5.25 -9.35 17.55
N LEU A 208 -4.97 -8.05 17.45
CA LEU A 208 -5.60 -7.01 18.28
C LEU A 208 -7.09 -6.89 17.99
N LEU A 209 -7.51 -7.01 16.73
CA LEU A 209 -8.92 -7.05 16.33
C LEU A 209 -9.59 -8.29 16.92
N ALA A 210 -8.97 -9.46 16.83
CA ALA A 210 -9.48 -10.69 17.45
C ALA A 210 -9.59 -10.57 18.97
N LEU A 211 -8.58 -9.99 19.64
CA LEU A 211 -8.59 -9.74 21.07
C LEU A 211 -9.65 -8.69 21.47
N GLY A 212 -9.83 -7.64 20.67
CA GLY A 212 -10.89 -6.64 20.87
C GLY A 212 -12.29 -7.26 20.77
N LEU A 213 -12.53 -8.06 19.73
CA LEU A 213 -13.82 -8.73 19.51
C LEU A 213 -14.14 -9.76 20.61
N THR A 214 -13.15 -10.50 21.10
CA THR A 214 -13.33 -11.43 22.23
C THR A 214 -13.60 -10.71 23.54
N GLY A 215 -12.93 -9.58 23.81
CA GLY A 215 -13.19 -8.73 24.97
C GLY A 215 -14.61 -8.17 24.99
N ILE A 216 -15.10 -7.64 23.87
CA ILE A 216 -16.46 -7.10 23.73
C ILE A 216 -17.51 -8.19 23.91
N SER A 217 -17.29 -9.39 23.35
CA SER A 217 -18.20 -10.53 23.47
C SER A 217 -18.41 -10.98 24.91
N ARG A 218 -17.37 -10.90 25.76
CA ARG A 218 -17.44 -11.25 27.18
C ARG A 218 -18.15 -10.18 28.02
N ALA A 219 -17.95 -8.90 27.69
CA ALA A 219 -18.63 -7.79 28.34
C ALA A 219 -20.15 -7.78 28.07
N GLY A 220 -20.58 -8.09 26.84
CA GLY A 220 -21.99 -8.15 26.46
C GLY A 220 -22.80 -9.21 27.21
N ARG A 221 -22.20 -10.37 27.53
CA ARG A 221 -22.87 -11.45 28.29
C ARG A 221 -23.15 -11.10 29.75
N ARG A 222 -22.35 -10.22 30.38
CA ARG A 222 -22.59 -9.84 31.79
C ARG A 222 -23.79 -8.92 31.97
N ARG A 223 -24.15 -8.14 30.95
CA ARG A 223 -25.21 -7.12 31.04
C ARG A 223 -26.63 -7.68 30.87
N ASN A 224 -26.78 -8.91 30.37
CA ASN A 224 -28.07 -9.59 30.18
C ASN A 224 -28.47 -10.52 31.36
N ARG A 225 -27.76 -10.46 32.48
CA ARG A 225 -27.97 -11.35 33.65
C ARG A 225 -28.40 -10.62 34.93
N SER A 226 -28.82 -9.37 34.79
CA SER A 226 -29.38 -8.50 35.84
C SER A 226 -30.69 -7.94 35.35
#